data_AF-A0A355WL06-F1
#
_entry.id   AF-A0A355WL06-F1
#
_cell.length_a   1.000
_cell.length_b   1.000
_cell.length_c   1.000
_cell.angle_alpha   90.00
_cell.angle_beta   90.00
_cell.angle_gamma   90.00
#
_symmetry.space_group_name_H-M   'P 1'
#
loop_
_entity.id
_entity.type
_entity.pdbx_description
1 polymer ?
#
loop_
_entity_poly.entity_id
_entity_poly.type
_entity_poly.pdbx_seq_one_letter_code
_entity_poly.pdbx_strand_id
1 'polypeptide(L)'
;MAVSVQSFSYKRGLPHGLDMVLDCRFLRNPHWDKTLRALNGQDAQVGAYIKQDENFEPFFTRILDLVELLLPAYRTEGKSHFTLGLGCTGGQH
;
A
#
# COMPACT_ATOMS: atom_id res chain seq x y z
N MET A 1 17.06 12.03 3.64
CA MET A 1 16.23 11.24 2.72
C MET A 1 14.77 11.45 3.08
N ALA A 2 13.94 11.86 2.13
CA ALA A 2 12.50 11.95 2.30
C ALA A 2 11.83 10.63 1.88
N VAL A 3 10.80 10.20 2.61
CA VAL A 3 10.02 9.00 2.31
C VAL A 3 8.62 9.42 1.90
N SER A 4 8.16 8.92 0.76
CA SER A 4 6.80 9.13 0.26
C SER A 4 6.09 7.79 0.15
N VAL A 5 4.83 7.75 0.57
CA VAL A 5 3.94 6.59 0.42
C VAL A 5 2.70 7.06 -0.32
N GLN A 6 2.33 6.34 -1.38
CA GLN A 6 1.14 6.66 -2.16
C GLN A 6 0.36 5.40 -2.54
N SER A 7 -0.97 5.52 -2.60
CA SER A 7 -1.82 4.50 -3.17
C SER A 7 -2.08 4.76 -4.66
N PHE A 8 -2.26 3.71 -5.45
CA PHE A 8 -2.57 3.86 -6.88
C PHE A 8 -3.55 2.79 -7.39
N SER A 9 -4.04 3.02 -8.61
CA SER A 9 -4.91 2.11 -9.33
C SER A 9 -4.16 1.45 -10.47
N TYR A 10 -4.09 0.12 -10.47
CA TYR A 10 -3.54 -0.62 -11.62
C TYR A 10 -4.31 -0.33 -12.93
N LYS A 11 -5.61 -0.01 -12.86
CA LYS A 11 -6.39 0.42 -14.04
C LYS A 11 -5.91 1.77 -14.60
N ARG A 12 -5.34 2.64 -13.78
CA ARG A 12 -4.80 3.96 -14.17
C ARG A 12 -3.29 3.90 -14.48
N GLY A 13 -2.66 2.74 -14.36
CA GLY A 13 -1.22 2.57 -14.55
C GLY A 13 -0.40 2.87 -13.29
N LEU A 14 0.91 2.60 -13.38
CA LEU A 14 1.85 2.88 -12.28
C LEU A 14 2.22 4.37 -12.29
N PRO A 15 2.17 5.07 -11.15
CA PRO A 15 2.75 6.39 -10.99
C PRO A 15 4.23 6.41 -11.39
N HIS A 16 4.67 7.51 -11.99
CA HIS A 16 6.09 7.73 -12.26
C HIS A 16 6.86 7.97 -10.96
N GLY A 17 8.13 7.57 -10.94
CA GLY A 17 9.02 7.83 -9.79
C GLY A 17 8.79 6.93 -8.58
N LEU A 18 8.09 5.80 -8.75
CA LEU A 18 8.03 4.75 -7.72
C LEU A 18 9.36 3.99 -7.67
N ASP A 19 9.88 3.81 -6.46
CA ASP A 19 11.06 2.99 -6.20
C ASP A 19 10.67 1.55 -5.85
N MET A 20 9.54 1.40 -5.15
CA MET A 20 8.99 0.10 -4.77
C MET A 20 7.48 0.08 -4.97
N VAL A 21 6.98 -1.04 -5.50
CA VAL A 21 5.56 -1.27 -5.76
C VAL A 21 5.13 -2.55 -5.08
N LEU A 22 4.03 -2.49 -4.32
CA LEU A 22 3.42 -3.66 -3.70
C LEU A 22 1.97 -3.79 -4.19
N ASP A 23 1.61 -4.98 -4.63
CA ASP A 23 0.25 -5.31 -5.07
C ASP A 23 -0.60 -5.76 -3.89
N CYS A 24 -1.66 -5.03 -3.59
CA CYS A 24 -2.61 -5.33 -2.52
C CYS A 24 -3.89 -6.01 -3.03
N ARG A 25 -3.99 -6.37 -4.32
CA ARG A 25 -5.22 -6.94 -4.93
C ARG A 25 -5.62 -8.32 -4.38
N PHE A 26 -4.73 -9.00 -3.69
CA PHE A 26 -5.00 -10.29 -3.06
C PHE A 26 -5.74 -10.17 -1.73
N LEU A 27 -5.70 -8.99 -1.09
CA LEU A 27 -6.41 -8.75 0.16
C LEU A 27 -7.93 -8.67 -0.07
N ARG A 28 -8.67 -8.96 0.99
CA ARG A 28 -10.13 -8.89 1.02
C ARG A 28 -10.65 -7.57 0.43
N ASN A 29 -11.52 -7.69 -0.58
CA ASN A 29 -11.95 -6.57 -1.40
C ASN A 29 -13.26 -5.92 -0.90
N PRO A 30 -13.23 -4.67 -0.39
CA PRO A 30 -14.41 -3.99 0.15
C PRO A 30 -15.46 -3.63 -0.90
N HIS A 31 -15.11 -3.65 -2.19
CA HIS A 31 -16.02 -3.30 -3.29
C HIS A 31 -17.31 -4.13 -3.31
N TRP A 32 -17.27 -5.37 -2.81
CA TRP A 32 -18.43 -6.27 -2.80
C TRP A 32 -19.35 -6.06 -1.60
N ASP A 33 -18.90 -5.35 -0.57
CA ASP A 33 -19.74 -4.96 0.54
C ASP A 33 -20.44 -3.63 0.20
N LYS A 34 -21.78 -3.66 0.12
CA LYS A 34 -22.58 -2.48 -0.22
C LYS A 34 -22.39 -1.32 0.76
N THR A 35 -22.10 -1.62 2.01
CA THR A 35 -21.91 -0.60 3.06
C THR A 35 -20.55 0.08 2.96
N LEU A 36 -19.55 -0.62 2.43
CA LEU A 36 -18.17 -0.12 2.29
C LEU A 36 -17.87 0.43 0.91
N ARG A 37 -18.64 0.05 -0.11
CA ARG A 37 -18.37 0.40 -1.52
C ARG A 37 -18.24 1.90 -1.77
N ALA A 38 -19.03 2.72 -1.07
CA ALA A 38 -19.02 4.18 -1.19
C ALA A 38 -17.90 4.86 -0.37
N LEU A 39 -17.31 4.13 0.58
CA LEU A 39 -16.23 4.61 1.43
C LEU A 39 -14.87 4.53 0.70
N ASN A 40 -13.82 5.03 1.34
CA ASN A 40 -12.44 4.92 0.87
C ASN A 40 -11.52 4.39 1.98
N GLY A 41 -10.25 4.12 1.64
CA GLY A 41 -9.28 3.54 2.58
C GLY A 41 -8.95 4.41 3.81
N GLN A 42 -9.38 5.67 3.86
CA GLN A 42 -9.25 6.54 5.04
C GLN A 42 -10.38 6.29 6.06
N ASP A 43 -11.48 5.66 5.64
CA ASP A 43 -12.57 5.27 6.53
C ASP A 43 -12.16 4.05 7.37
N ALA A 44 -12.24 4.18 8.70
CA ALA A 44 -11.84 3.12 9.63
C ALA A 44 -12.56 1.78 9.39
N GLN A 45 -13.80 1.82 8.90
CA GLN A 45 -14.59 0.64 8.56
C GLN A 45 -13.97 -0.16 7.40
N VAL A 46 -13.41 0.52 6.40
CA VAL A 46 -12.72 -0.12 5.27
C VAL A 46 -11.45 -0.79 5.75
N GLY A 47 -10.64 -0.09 6.54
CA GLY A 47 -9.43 -0.66 7.14
C GLY A 47 -9.72 -1.87 8.04
N ALA A 48 -10.75 -1.79 8.88
CA ALA A 48 -11.18 -2.89 9.75
C ALA A 48 -11.68 -4.11 8.95
N TYR A 49 -12.32 -3.90 7.80
CA TYR A 49 -12.73 -4.98 6.91
C TYR A 49 -11.55 -5.67 6.24
N ILE A 50 -10.59 -4.91 5.71
CA ILE A 50 -9.38 -5.45 5.06
C ILE A 50 -8.54 -6.23 6.07
N LYS A 51 -8.41 -5.74 7.31
CA LYS A 51 -7.70 -6.39 8.42
C LYS A 51 -8.25 -7.75 8.85
N GLN A 52 -9.46 -8.12 8.40
CA GLN A 52 -10.01 -9.45 8.63
C GLN A 52 -9.44 -10.51 7.68
N ASP A 53 -8.69 -10.11 6.65
CA ASP A 53 -7.95 -11.06 5.82
C ASP A 53 -6.81 -11.70 6.64
N GLU A 54 -6.74 -13.02 6.65
CA GLU A 54 -5.67 -13.75 7.36
C GLU A 54 -4.27 -13.39 6.86
N ASN A 55 -4.16 -12.92 5.61
CA ASN A 55 -2.90 -12.52 5.00
C ASN A 55 -2.55 -11.05 5.28
N PHE A 56 -3.45 -10.24 5.84
CA PHE A 56 -3.20 -8.82 6.08
C PHE A 56 -2.01 -8.61 7.02
N GLU A 57 -2.08 -9.18 8.23
CA GLU A 57 -1.06 -8.94 9.25
C GLU A 57 0.31 -9.49 8.82
N PRO A 58 0.44 -10.74 8.32
CA PRO A 58 1.72 -11.24 7.85
C PRO A 58 2.30 -10.47 6.66
N PHE A 59 1.46 -9.88 5.81
CA PHE A 59 1.90 -9.04 4.70
C PHE A 59 2.41 -7.69 5.20
N PHE A 60 1.61 -7.01 6.04
CA PHE A 60 1.93 -5.70 6.58
C PHE A 60 3.25 -5.72 7.37
N THR A 61 3.42 -6.71 8.26
CA THR A 61 4.66 -6.86 9.04
C THR A 61 5.88 -7.06 8.14
N ARG A 62 5.79 -7.93 7.12
CA ARG A 62 6.92 -8.17 6.20
C ARG A 62 7.29 -6.92 5.38
N ILE A 63 6.31 -6.09 5.03
CA ILE A 63 6.57 -4.83 4.34
C ILE A 63 7.31 -3.87 5.26
N LEU A 64 6.86 -3.75 6.51
CA LEU A 64 7.54 -2.91 7.50
C LEU A 64 8.98 -3.36 7.70
N ASP A 65 9.21 -4.65 7.96
CA ASP A 65 10.55 -5.22 8.15
C ASP A 65 11.46 -4.94 6.94
N LEU A 66 10.93 -5.11 5.72
CA LEU A 66 11.66 -4.81 4.49
C LEU A 66 11.99 -3.32 4.35
N VAL A 67 11.03 -2.43 4.63
CA VAL A 67 11.26 -0.99 4.56
C VAL A 67 12.27 -0.54 5.62
N GLU A 68 12.19 -1.06 6.84
CA GLU A 68 13.15 -0.77 7.92
C GLU A 68 14.57 -1.22 7.58
N LEU A 69 14.71 -2.34 6.86
CA LEU A 69 15.99 -2.79 6.32
C LEU A 69 16.51 -1.86 5.20
N LEU A 70 15.63 -1.45 4.28
CA LEU A 70 16.01 -0.72 3.07
C LEU A 70 16.31 0.76 3.29
N LEU A 71 15.57 1.45 4.18
CA LEU A 71 15.72 2.89 4.35
C LEU A 71 17.15 3.32 4.79
N PRO A 72 17.81 2.64 5.75
CA PRO A 72 19.21 2.94 6.09
C PRO A 72 20.16 2.64 4.93
N ALA A 73 19.94 1.56 4.19
CA ALA A 73 20.78 1.18 3.05
C ALA A 73 20.70 2.25 1.93
N TYR A 74 19.50 2.69 1.56
CA TYR A 74 19.32 3.76 0.56
C TYR A 74 19.90 5.09 1.02
N ARG A 75 19.80 5.40 2.32
CA ARG A 75 20.40 6.61 2.88
C ARG A 75 21.93 6.58 2.76
N THR A 76 22.56 5.43 3.04
CA THR A 76 24.02 5.26 2.93
C THR A 76 24.50 5.42 1.48
N GLU A 77 23.72 4.91 0.51
CA GLU A 77 24.00 5.06 -0.93
C GLU A 77 23.75 6.49 -1.46
N GLY A 78 23.35 7.44 -0.59
CA GLY A 78 23.14 8.84 -0.96
C GLY A 78 21.79 9.14 -1.61
N LYS A 79 20.83 8.21 -1.56
CA LYS A 79 19.49 8.43 -2.12
C LYS A 79 18.74 9.52 -1.35
N SER A 80 18.24 10.52 -2.07
CA SER A 80 17.55 11.68 -1.47
C SER A 80 16.06 11.43 -1.22
N HIS A 81 15.42 10.57 -2.01
CA HIS A 81 13.99 10.26 -1.94
C HIS A 81 13.75 8.76 -2.06
N PHE A 82 12.81 8.21 -1.30
CA PHE A 82 12.29 6.85 -1.47
C PHE A 82 10.77 6.89 -1.58
N THR A 83 10.22 6.33 -2.66
CA THR A 83 8.78 6.35 -2.92
C THR A 83 8.20 4.93 -2.99
N LEU A 84 7.28 4.62 -2.08
CA LEU A 84 6.54 3.37 -2.01
C LEU A 84 5.12 3.53 -2.58
N GLY A 85 4.77 2.71 -3.57
CA GLY A 85 3.44 2.60 -4.14
C GLY A 85 2.69 1.36 -3.66
N LEU A 86 1.49 1.54 -3.10
CA LEU A 86 0.55 0.45 -2.76
C LEU A 86 -0.58 0.42 -3.80
N GLY A 87 -0.64 -0.65 -4.58
CA GLY A 87 -1.56 -0.77 -5.71
C GLY A 87 -2.78 -1.62 -5.40
N CYS A 88 -3.98 -1.09 -5.67
CA CYS A 88 -5.19 -1.90 -5.79
C CYS A 88 -5.83 -1.71 -7.18
N THR A 89 -6.92 -2.41 -7.46
CA THR A 89 -7.55 -2.33 -8.79
C THR A 89 -8.10 -0.92 -9.07
N GLY A 90 -8.83 -0.33 -8.12
CA GLY A 90 -9.51 0.96 -8.28
C GLY A 90 -8.79 2.19 -7.68
N GLY A 91 -7.83 1.96 -6.79
CA GLY A 91 -7.15 3.02 -6.02
C GLY A 91 -8.13 3.83 -5.16
N GLN A 92 -9.03 3.16 -4.44
CA GLN A 92 -10.13 3.78 -3.68
C GLN A 92 -10.14 3.29 -2.23
N HIS A 93 -10.25 1.97 -2.06
CA HIS A 93 -10.31 1.28 -0.78
C HIS A 93 -8.93 0.92 -0.26
#